data_AF-A0A1L9TJ54-F1
#
_entry.id   AF-A0A1L9TJ54-F1
#
_cell.length_a   1.000
_cell.length_b   1.000
_cell.length_c   1.000
_cell.angle_alpha   90.00
_cell.angle_beta   90.00
_cell.angle_gamma   90.00
#
_symmetry.space_group_name_H-M   'P 1'
#
loop_
_entity.id
_entity.type
_entity.pdbx_description
1 polymer ?
#
loop_
_entity_poly.entity_id
_entity_poly.type
_entity_poly.pdbx_seq_one_letter_code
_entity_poly.pdbx_strand_id
1 'polypeptide(L)'
;MPPRYTPDQLEAYLQRIGYASSADGTGLTRLQQLRQSIQQDALAALAELQRRHLGSIPWGNSAIHYSQHHNISTHPSAVFEKLVVRRLDGYCMENTNLLYVVLLSLGYQVYPSAGRVSSAAADPRNAGPDARYGALGHMVIVATVENKKYMVDVGFGNNVPTRPLLLEENTTAVNIAPTDMRLIKEALPEAVDKSQKFWIYQIRFDPESNWVSMYAFTEVEFLPQDFEVLNFATNKLPSSWFTQRVVTVQHILDASESDIEGLSLYHLRPTATCRYPFKYSLFSSPAFPALRAMSTSIQAKLDTLREYSACDVSDALLKLQKPTPGSAPRAGHLADFTPFSPTIGRNTTTPKIVAPASTIKFIPKSSSPPESTPEPNTFPAGKHWVDCTEPGTVVLIEQPAGQHCAVVGGIMAVRMKSLGIEGVIVNGRIRDLSEIHAVNLPVWAKGTSTVGTGAEAKAGLRNVKIDVGGVDVEPGDIIFCDPLEGVVAIPRDLLDQVLETMPKLIAMDDKVKEAVGQGSSVQDAFKKFRG
;
A
#
# COMPACT_ATOMS: atom_id res chain seq x y z
N MET A 1 8.79 -32.24 -13.35
CA MET A 1 9.53 -31.32 -14.25
C MET A 1 9.48 -29.93 -13.64
N PRO A 2 10.52 -29.10 -13.81
CA PRO A 2 10.47 -27.70 -13.36
C PRO A 2 9.31 -26.97 -14.05
N PRO A 3 8.64 -26.04 -13.36
CA PRO A 3 7.48 -25.34 -13.89
C PRO A 3 7.87 -24.52 -15.12
N ARG A 4 6.96 -24.44 -16.10
CA ARG A 4 7.12 -23.65 -17.32
C ARG A 4 5.81 -22.92 -17.64
N TYR A 5 5.93 -21.71 -18.16
CA TYR A 5 4.83 -20.92 -18.68
C TYR A 5 4.49 -21.31 -20.11
N THR A 6 3.21 -21.20 -20.46
CA THR A 6 2.74 -21.39 -21.84
C THR A 6 3.19 -20.25 -22.75
N PRO A 7 3.15 -20.40 -24.09
CA PRO A 7 3.40 -19.30 -25.02
C PRO A 7 2.54 -18.05 -24.75
N ASP A 8 1.25 -18.23 -24.42
CA ASP A 8 0.35 -17.12 -24.12
C ASP A 8 0.74 -16.39 -22.83
N GLN A 9 1.18 -17.13 -21.81
CA GLN A 9 1.69 -16.55 -20.57
C GLN A 9 3.00 -15.78 -20.81
N LEU A 10 3.87 -16.28 -21.68
CA LEU A 10 5.09 -15.56 -22.07
C LEU A 10 4.73 -14.28 -22.84
N GLU A 11 3.78 -14.30 -23.76
CA GLU A 11 3.32 -13.10 -24.47
C GLU A 11 2.73 -12.06 -23.50
N ALA A 12 1.92 -12.49 -22.54
CA ALA A 12 1.37 -11.61 -21.49
C ALA A 12 2.46 -11.03 -20.59
N TYR A 13 3.49 -11.81 -20.22
CA TYR A 13 4.66 -11.32 -19.50
C TYR A 13 5.44 -10.28 -20.32
N LEU A 14 5.70 -10.55 -21.60
CA LEU A 14 6.41 -9.63 -22.48
C LEU A 14 5.64 -8.33 -22.66
N GLN A 15 4.32 -8.40 -22.79
CA GLN A 15 3.46 -7.23 -22.77
C GLN A 15 3.56 -6.47 -21.43
N ARG A 16 3.57 -7.18 -20.29
CA ARG A 16 3.68 -6.57 -18.96
C ARG A 16 4.96 -5.78 -18.76
N ILE A 17 6.06 -6.24 -19.34
CA ILE A 17 7.38 -5.58 -19.25
C ILE A 17 7.65 -4.63 -20.43
N GLY A 18 6.64 -4.36 -21.26
CA GLY A 18 6.77 -3.47 -22.43
C GLY A 18 7.72 -3.97 -23.51
N TYR A 19 8.05 -5.27 -23.57
CA TYR A 19 8.99 -5.81 -24.54
C TYR A 19 8.41 -5.77 -25.96
N ALA A 20 8.99 -4.95 -26.84
CA ALA A 20 8.64 -4.75 -28.25
C ALA A 20 7.14 -4.43 -28.50
N SER A 21 6.88 -3.41 -29.33
CA SER A 21 5.49 -3.13 -29.69
C SER A 21 5.05 -4.13 -30.76
N SER A 22 3.81 -4.59 -30.71
CA SER A 22 3.24 -5.36 -31.84
C SER A 22 3.09 -4.52 -33.12
N ALA A 23 3.46 -3.24 -33.09
CA ALA A 23 3.37 -2.30 -34.20
C ALA A 23 4.70 -2.09 -34.96
N ASP A 24 5.76 -2.84 -34.64
CA ASP A 24 7.12 -2.66 -35.21
C ASP A 24 7.22 -3.08 -36.69
N GLY A 25 6.09 -3.27 -37.39
CA GLY A 25 6.02 -3.54 -38.83
C GLY A 25 6.51 -4.93 -39.28
N THR A 26 7.08 -5.73 -38.37
CA THR A 26 7.64 -7.06 -38.67
C THR A 26 6.60 -8.18 -38.79
N GLY A 27 5.38 -7.98 -38.27
CA GLY A 27 4.32 -8.98 -38.23
C GLY A 27 4.56 -10.14 -37.23
N LEU A 28 5.67 -10.11 -36.49
CA LEU A 28 6.03 -11.11 -35.47
C LEU A 28 5.43 -10.77 -34.10
N THR A 29 5.03 -11.78 -33.32
CA THR A 29 4.63 -11.58 -31.91
C THR A 29 5.85 -11.23 -31.05
N ARG A 30 5.64 -10.68 -29.84
CA ARG A 30 6.76 -10.33 -28.94
C ARG A 30 7.60 -11.55 -28.61
N LEU A 31 6.96 -12.69 -28.39
CA LEU A 31 7.66 -13.95 -28.11
C LEU A 31 8.52 -14.41 -29.30
N GLN A 32 8.06 -14.25 -30.53
CA GLN A 32 8.84 -14.59 -31.72
C GLN A 32 10.06 -13.69 -31.87
N GLN A 33 9.88 -12.38 -31.68
CA GLN A 33 10.98 -11.41 -31.72
C GLN A 33 12.02 -11.71 -30.65
N LEU A 34 11.58 -11.95 -29.41
CA LEU A 34 12.50 -12.32 -28.32
C LEU A 34 13.27 -13.61 -28.63
N ARG A 35 12.61 -14.63 -29.16
CA ARG A 35 13.30 -15.88 -29.55
C ARG A 35 14.36 -15.65 -30.62
N GLN A 36 14.10 -14.74 -31.57
CA GLN A 36 15.09 -14.36 -32.57
C GLN A 36 16.26 -13.60 -31.94
N SER A 37 15.99 -12.68 -31.01
CA SER A 37 17.02 -11.98 -30.23
C SER A 37 17.88 -12.95 -29.42
N ILE A 38 17.28 -13.96 -28.78
CA ILE A 38 18.01 -15.00 -28.02
C ILE A 38 18.93 -15.81 -28.94
N GLN A 39 18.48 -16.14 -30.15
CA GLN A 39 19.31 -16.86 -31.13
C GLN A 39 20.48 -16.02 -31.65
N GLN A 40 20.28 -14.70 -31.75
CA GLN A 40 21.31 -13.77 -32.22
C GLN A 40 22.34 -13.45 -31.14
N ASP A 41 21.87 -13.11 -29.93
CA ASP A 41 22.70 -12.79 -28.77
C ASP A 41 21.91 -13.09 -27.49
N ALA A 42 22.13 -14.28 -26.93
CA ALA A 42 21.44 -14.75 -25.74
C ALA A 42 21.75 -13.90 -24.50
N LEU A 43 22.94 -13.30 -24.40
CA LEU A 43 23.32 -12.47 -23.25
C LEU A 43 22.68 -11.10 -23.34
N ALA A 44 22.69 -10.47 -24.51
CA ALA A 44 22.01 -9.19 -24.72
C ALA A 44 20.50 -9.31 -24.52
N ALA A 45 19.88 -10.38 -25.01
CA ALA A 45 18.46 -10.65 -24.76
C ALA A 45 18.15 -10.87 -23.27
N LEU A 46 19.04 -11.53 -22.53
CA LEU A 46 18.91 -11.72 -21.08
C LEU A 46 19.04 -10.39 -20.32
N ALA A 47 20.00 -9.54 -20.69
CA ALA A 47 20.17 -8.22 -20.11
C ALA A 47 18.94 -7.33 -20.34
N GLU A 48 18.38 -7.37 -21.56
CA GLU A 48 17.16 -6.66 -21.91
C GLU A 48 15.95 -7.12 -21.07
N LEU A 49 15.78 -8.43 -20.91
CA LEU A 49 14.73 -9.00 -20.07
C LEU A 49 14.86 -8.56 -18.61
N GLN A 50 16.07 -8.61 -18.04
CA GLN A 50 16.32 -8.20 -16.65
C GLN A 50 15.99 -6.70 -16.48
N ARG A 51 16.49 -5.85 -17.36
CA ARG A 51 16.30 -4.39 -17.32
C ARG A 51 14.83 -4.01 -17.44
N ARG A 52 14.11 -4.55 -18.43
CA ARG A 52 12.66 -4.31 -18.60
C ARG A 52 11.83 -4.84 -17.45
N HIS A 53 12.21 -5.98 -16.86
CA HIS A 53 11.57 -6.51 -15.66
C HIS A 53 11.68 -5.53 -14.49
N LEU A 54 12.90 -5.05 -14.21
CA LEU A 54 13.17 -4.06 -13.16
C LEU A 54 12.38 -2.77 -13.37
N GLY A 55 12.33 -2.28 -14.61
CA GLY A 55 11.60 -1.06 -14.98
C GLY A 55 10.08 -1.20 -14.98
N SER A 56 9.54 -2.42 -14.92
CA SER A 56 8.10 -2.65 -15.10
C SER A 56 7.41 -3.28 -13.91
N ILE A 57 8.06 -4.24 -13.22
CA ILE A 57 7.47 -4.98 -12.11
C ILE A 57 8.00 -4.41 -10.80
N PRO A 58 7.15 -3.76 -9.98
CA PRO A 58 7.61 -3.18 -8.73
C PRO A 58 8.13 -4.25 -7.79
N TRP A 59 9.23 -3.94 -7.12
CA TRP A 59 9.67 -4.69 -5.97
C TRP A 59 8.94 -4.19 -4.73
N GLY A 60 8.47 -5.07 -3.86
CA GLY A 60 7.82 -4.63 -2.63
C GLY A 60 7.16 -5.74 -1.84
N ASN A 61 6.73 -5.38 -0.64
CA ASN A 61 6.11 -6.32 0.29
C ASN A 61 4.70 -5.89 0.71
N SER A 62 4.01 -5.10 -0.11
CA SER A 62 2.68 -4.55 0.23
C SER A 62 1.69 -5.66 0.61
N ALA A 63 1.75 -6.80 -0.08
CA ALA A 63 0.86 -7.92 0.17
C ALA A 63 1.03 -8.58 1.56
N ILE A 64 2.19 -8.45 2.22
CA ILE A 64 2.37 -8.91 3.61
C ILE A 64 1.49 -8.09 4.56
N HIS A 65 1.29 -6.81 4.24
CA HIS A 65 0.65 -5.82 5.12
C HIS A 65 -0.81 -5.56 4.76
N TYR A 66 -1.16 -5.63 3.47
CA TYR A 66 -2.45 -5.16 2.95
C TYR A 66 -3.26 -6.23 2.20
N SER A 67 -2.69 -7.41 1.91
CA SER A 67 -3.50 -8.49 1.34
C SER A 67 -4.37 -9.13 2.41
N GLN A 68 -5.61 -9.52 2.08
CA GLN A 68 -6.53 -10.15 3.02
C GLN A 68 -5.96 -11.39 3.72
N HIS A 69 -5.07 -12.13 3.06
CA HIS A 69 -4.48 -13.36 3.59
C HIS A 69 -3.16 -13.13 4.32
N HIS A 70 -2.57 -11.93 4.21
CA HIS A 70 -1.25 -11.58 4.74
C HIS A 70 -0.20 -12.66 4.46
N ASN A 71 -0.30 -13.33 3.31
CA ASN A 71 0.49 -14.49 2.96
C ASN A 71 1.01 -14.35 1.54
N ILE A 72 2.21 -14.85 1.33
CA ILE A 72 2.92 -14.75 0.06
C ILE A 72 3.12 -16.16 -0.47
N SER A 73 2.63 -16.41 -1.68
CA SER A 73 2.84 -17.68 -2.39
C SER A 73 4.02 -17.57 -3.34
N THR A 74 4.89 -18.57 -3.31
CA THR A 74 5.95 -18.77 -4.31
C THR A 74 5.52 -19.71 -5.44
N HIS A 75 4.26 -20.15 -5.47
CA HIS A 75 3.79 -21.02 -6.54
C HIS A 75 3.76 -20.26 -7.87
N PRO A 76 4.34 -20.79 -8.97
CA PRO A 76 4.49 -20.06 -10.23
C PRO A 76 3.19 -19.44 -10.76
N SER A 77 2.07 -20.18 -10.73
CA SER A 77 0.78 -19.64 -11.18
C SER A 77 0.27 -18.47 -10.32
N ALA A 78 0.50 -18.51 -9.00
CA ALA A 78 0.09 -17.44 -8.09
C ALA A 78 0.96 -16.20 -8.27
N VAL A 79 2.27 -16.40 -8.44
CA VAL A 79 3.23 -15.34 -8.74
C VAL A 79 2.89 -14.67 -10.07
N PHE A 80 2.65 -15.46 -11.12
CA PHE A 80 2.28 -14.94 -12.44
C PHE A 80 0.99 -14.12 -12.39
N GLU A 81 -0.07 -14.67 -11.78
CA GLU A 81 -1.35 -13.96 -11.63
C GLU A 81 -1.18 -12.62 -10.88
N LYS A 82 -0.39 -12.62 -9.81
CA LYS A 82 -0.16 -11.43 -8.99
C LYS A 82 0.65 -10.35 -9.74
N LEU A 83 1.80 -10.71 -10.30
CA LEU A 83 2.77 -9.74 -10.83
C LEU A 83 2.49 -9.36 -12.30
N VAL A 84 1.96 -10.29 -13.10
CA VAL A 84 1.70 -10.09 -14.52
C VAL A 84 0.27 -9.66 -14.77
N VAL A 85 -0.72 -10.41 -14.29
CA VAL A 85 -2.15 -10.16 -14.59
C VAL A 85 -2.67 -8.99 -13.75
N ARG A 86 -2.52 -9.07 -12.43
CA ARG A 86 -2.99 -8.05 -11.48
C ARG A 86 -2.04 -6.86 -11.32
N ARG A 87 -0.82 -6.97 -11.84
CA ARG A 87 0.21 -5.93 -11.86
C ARG A 87 0.58 -5.37 -10.47
N LEU A 88 0.64 -6.24 -9.47
CA LEU A 88 1.05 -5.87 -8.10
C LEU A 88 2.56 -6.04 -7.91
N ASP A 89 3.05 -5.59 -6.76
CA ASP A 89 4.43 -5.73 -6.32
C ASP A 89 4.73 -7.12 -5.73
N GLY A 90 6.00 -7.50 -5.70
CA GLY A 90 6.48 -8.68 -4.98
C GLY A 90 7.91 -8.48 -4.49
N TYR A 91 8.36 -9.22 -3.50
CA TYR A 91 9.75 -9.12 -3.04
C TYR A 91 10.60 -10.24 -3.67
N CYS A 92 11.82 -10.47 -3.19
CA CYS A 92 12.79 -11.39 -3.80
C CYS A 92 12.20 -12.77 -4.19
N MET A 93 11.37 -13.36 -3.32
CA MET A 93 10.81 -14.71 -3.53
C MET A 93 9.75 -14.78 -4.63
N GLU A 94 9.19 -13.64 -5.04
CA GLU A 94 8.18 -13.56 -6.10
C GLU A 94 8.78 -12.99 -7.39
N ASN A 95 9.50 -11.86 -7.30
CA ASN A 95 10.09 -11.19 -8.46
C ASN A 95 11.16 -12.06 -9.14
N THR A 96 12.15 -12.54 -8.37
CA THR A 96 13.20 -13.40 -8.92
C THR A 96 12.63 -14.74 -9.39
N ASN A 97 11.64 -15.29 -8.69
CA ASN A 97 11.00 -16.53 -9.09
C ASN A 97 10.20 -16.41 -10.41
N LEU A 98 9.50 -15.29 -10.62
CA LEU A 98 8.84 -15.01 -11.89
C LEU A 98 9.83 -15.04 -13.04
N LEU A 99 10.94 -14.31 -12.91
CA LEU A 99 11.97 -14.26 -13.95
C LEU A 99 12.61 -15.64 -14.16
N TYR A 100 12.89 -16.39 -13.09
CA TYR A 100 13.42 -17.76 -13.19
C TYR A 100 12.54 -18.68 -14.05
N VAL A 101 11.23 -18.71 -13.79
CA VAL A 101 10.29 -19.54 -14.56
C VAL A 101 10.16 -19.05 -16.01
N VAL A 102 10.22 -17.73 -16.25
CA VAL A 102 10.28 -17.17 -17.61
C VAL A 102 11.53 -17.65 -18.35
N LEU A 103 12.70 -17.52 -17.75
CA LEU A 103 13.98 -17.91 -18.37
C LEU A 103 14.03 -19.41 -18.67
N LEU A 104 13.56 -20.25 -17.73
CA LEU A 104 13.39 -21.68 -17.98
C LEU A 104 12.51 -21.92 -19.22
N SER A 105 11.35 -21.26 -19.29
CA SER A 105 10.37 -21.42 -20.37
C SER A 105 10.89 -20.96 -21.73
N LEU A 106 11.81 -20.00 -21.75
CA LEU A 106 12.51 -19.53 -22.95
C LEU A 106 13.66 -20.45 -23.39
N GLY A 107 14.05 -21.42 -22.56
CA GLY A 107 15.10 -22.39 -22.88
C GLY A 107 16.50 -22.01 -22.37
N TYR A 108 16.62 -20.96 -21.54
CA TYR A 108 17.89 -20.68 -20.87
C TYR A 108 18.26 -21.80 -19.90
N GLN A 109 19.56 -22.08 -19.81
CA GLN A 109 20.10 -22.94 -18.76
C GLN A 109 20.27 -22.13 -17.48
N VAL A 110 19.26 -22.17 -16.61
CA VAL A 110 19.23 -21.42 -15.35
C VAL A 110 18.92 -22.32 -14.16
N TYR A 111 19.47 -21.96 -13.01
CA TYR A 111 19.07 -22.52 -11.72
C TYR A 111 19.07 -21.43 -10.65
N PRO A 112 18.19 -21.53 -9.64
CA PRO A 112 18.14 -20.56 -8.56
C PRO A 112 19.08 -20.97 -7.41
N SER A 113 19.60 -19.97 -6.71
CA SER A 113 20.42 -20.09 -5.51
C SER A 113 19.89 -19.13 -4.43
N ALA A 114 20.39 -19.28 -3.20
CA ALA A 114 19.99 -18.47 -2.07
C ALA A 114 21.15 -17.60 -1.55
N GLY A 115 20.81 -16.36 -1.21
CA GLY A 115 21.71 -15.35 -0.68
C GLY A 115 21.46 -15.01 0.79
N ARG A 116 22.54 -14.65 1.48
CA ARG A 116 22.56 -14.04 2.81
C ARG A 116 22.71 -12.54 2.66
N VAL A 117 21.71 -11.78 3.09
CA VAL A 117 21.77 -10.31 3.04
C VAL A 117 22.77 -9.80 4.07
N SER A 118 23.63 -8.88 3.66
CA SER A 118 24.61 -8.26 4.56
C SER A 118 23.94 -7.21 5.45
N SER A 119 24.43 -7.06 6.68
CA SER A 119 24.05 -5.96 7.56
C SER A 119 24.41 -4.58 6.98
N ALA A 120 25.39 -4.54 6.07
CA ALA A 120 25.80 -3.33 5.36
C ALA A 120 24.77 -2.88 4.31
N ALA A 121 23.93 -3.79 3.81
CA ALA A 121 22.84 -3.46 2.89
C ALA A 121 21.72 -2.67 3.58
N ALA A 122 21.45 -2.97 4.85
CA ALA A 122 20.44 -2.28 5.66
C ALA A 122 20.98 -0.97 6.28
N ASP A 123 22.27 -0.92 6.57
CA ASP A 123 22.94 0.24 7.14
C ASP A 123 24.39 0.31 6.62
N PRO A 124 24.69 1.21 5.66
CA PRO A 124 26.02 1.35 5.07
C PRO A 124 27.13 1.68 6.08
N ARG A 125 26.82 2.11 7.30
CA ARG A 125 27.83 2.28 8.37
C ARG A 125 28.42 0.95 8.84
N ASN A 126 27.75 -0.16 8.57
CA ASN A 126 28.27 -1.50 8.78
C ASN A 126 29.15 -1.98 7.61
N ALA A 127 29.41 -1.14 6.60
CA ALA A 127 30.32 -1.48 5.51
C ALA A 127 31.74 -1.65 6.03
N GLY A 128 32.48 -2.57 5.41
CA GLY A 128 33.86 -2.90 5.78
C GLY A 128 34.07 -4.40 6.02
N PRO A 129 35.27 -4.79 6.46
CA PRO A 129 35.67 -6.19 6.62
C PRO A 129 34.86 -6.94 7.68
N ASP A 130 34.22 -6.23 8.60
CA ASP A 130 33.41 -6.80 9.67
C ASP A 130 31.92 -6.91 9.34
N ALA A 131 31.51 -6.59 8.11
CA ALA A 131 30.12 -6.72 7.67
C ALA A 131 29.61 -8.15 7.93
N ARG A 132 28.49 -8.25 8.63
CA ARG A 132 27.89 -9.54 9.01
C ARG A 132 26.81 -9.95 8.01
N TYR A 133 26.55 -11.24 7.89
CA TYR A 133 25.60 -11.82 6.95
C TYR A 133 24.50 -12.58 7.70
N GLY A 134 23.25 -12.32 7.31
CA GLY A 134 22.10 -12.97 7.91
C GLY A 134 21.93 -14.45 7.53
N ALA A 135 20.76 -14.98 7.90
CA ALA A 135 20.29 -16.25 7.36
C ALA A 135 20.06 -16.14 5.85
N LEU A 136 19.89 -17.29 5.18
CA LEU A 136 19.43 -17.32 3.80
C LEU A 136 18.04 -16.67 3.74
N GLY A 137 17.86 -15.73 2.83
CA GLY A 137 16.61 -14.96 2.72
C GLY A 137 16.45 -14.18 1.43
N HIS A 138 17.40 -14.32 0.49
CA HIS A 138 17.36 -13.70 -0.82
C HIS A 138 17.45 -14.77 -1.92
N MET A 139 16.77 -14.58 -3.05
CA MET A 139 16.80 -15.49 -4.19
C MET A 139 17.63 -14.87 -5.31
N VAL A 140 18.55 -15.64 -5.88
CA VAL A 140 19.45 -15.23 -6.98
C VAL A 140 19.36 -16.27 -8.09
N ILE A 141 19.44 -15.86 -9.36
CA ILE A 141 19.48 -16.79 -10.50
C ILE A 141 20.92 -16.89 -11.00
N VAL A 142 21.38 -18.12 -11.28
CA VAL A 142 22.60 -18.36 -12.05
C VAL A 142 22.21 -18.81 -13.45
N ALA A 143 22.58 -18.04 -14.45
CA ALA A 143 22.34 -18.33 -15.86
C ALA A 143 23.64 -18.76 -16.55
N THR A 144 23.59 -19.84 -17.33
CA THR A 144 24.70 -20.26 -18.19
C THR A 144 24.41 -19.82 -19.62
N VAL A 145 25.26 -18.96 -20.16
CA VAL A 145 25.22 -18.47 -21.54
C VAL A 145 26.60 -18.64 -22.14
N GLU A 146 26.72 -19.32 -23.28
CA GLU A 146 28.00 -19.60 -23.95
C GLU A 146 29.08 -20.18 -23.02
N ASN A 147 28.71 -21.15 -22.18
CA ASN A 147 29.56 -21.79 -21.16
C ASN A 147 30.09 -20.87 -20.06
N LYS A 148 29.62 -19.63 -19.97
CA LYS A 148 29.90 -18.70 -18.88
C LYS A 148 28.69 -18.59 -17.96
N LYS A 149 28.93 -18.48 -16.67
CA LYS A 149 27.88 -18.30 -15.67
C LYS A 149 27.72 -16.82 -15.34
N TYR A 150 26.47 -16.38 -15.20
CA TYR A 150 26.11 -15.02 -14.85
C TYR A 150 25.17 -15.01 -13.65
N MET A 151 25.39 -14.10 -12.72
CA MET A 151 24.43 -13.73 -11.70
C MET A 151 23.35 -12.86 -12.33
N VAL A 152 22.09 -13.25 -12.15
CA VAL A 152 20.90 -12.51 -12.57
C VAL A 152 20.01 -12.32 -11.34
N ASP A 153 19.60 -11.08 -11.09
CA ASP A 153 18.76 -10.75 -9.93
C ASP A 153 17.88 -9.54 -10.26
N VAL A 154 16.59 -9.68 -9.95
CA VAL A 154 15.56 -8.64 -10.07
C VAL A 154 14.82 -8.41 -8.76
N GLY A 155 15.23 -9.10 -7.70
CA GLY A 155 14.49 -9.25 -6.46
C GLY A 155 15.15 -8.61 -5.26
N PHE A 156 16.27 -7.89 -5.38
CA PHE A 156 16.94 -7.31 -4.21
C PHE A 156 16.33 -5.99 -3.73
N GLY A 157 15.65 -5.23 -4.61
CA GLY A 157 15.11 -3.91 -4.29
C GLY A 157 15.96 -2.78 -4.86
N ASN A 158 16.30 -1.77 -4.05
CA ASN A 158 16.86 -0.49 -4.50
C ASN A 158 18.32 -0.53 -5.01
N ASN A 159 19.11 -1.52 -4.62
CA ASN A 159 20.52 -1.65 -5.01
C ASN A 159 20.77 -2.91 -5.86
N VAL A 160 19.72 -3.45 -6.48
CA VAL A 160 19.76 -4.66 -7.31
C VAL A 160 20.73 -4.47 -8.49
N PRO A 161 21.41 -5.54 -8.97
CA PRO A 161 22.19 -5.43 -10.19
C PRO A 161 21.30 -5.07 -11.39
N THR A 162 21.73 -4.09 -12.19
CA THR A 162 20.96 -3.58 -13.33
C THR A 162 21.10 -4.43 -14.59
N ARG A 163 22.03 -5.39 -14.60
CA ARG A 163 22.29 -6.32 -15.72
C ARG A 163 22.95 -7.62 -15.22
N PRO A 164 23.02 -8.68 -16.05
CA PRO A 164 23.70 -9.91 -15.69
C PRO A 164 25.19 -9.65 -15.42
N LEU A 165 25.69 -10.13 -14.27
CA LEU A 165 27.10 -10.00 -13.91
C LEU A 165 27.81 -11.35 -14.10
N LEU A 166 28.91 -11.35 -14.84
CA LEU A 166 29.74 -12.55 -15.02
C LEU A 166 30.22 -13.07 -13.65
N LEU A 167 30.09 -14.38 -13.41
CA LEU A 167 30.63 -15.03 -12.22
C LEU A 167 32.14 -15.25 -12.35
N GLU A 168 32.86 -14.14 -12.45
CA GLU A 168 34.31 -14.05 -12.44
C GLU A 168 34.73 -13.05 -11.35
N GLU A 169 35.81 -13.37 -10.64
CA GLU A 169 36.27 -12.55 -9.52
C GLU A 169 36.68 -11.15 -9.99
N ASN A 170 36.21 -10.12 -9.29
CA ASN A 170 36.39 -8.71 -9.64
C ASN A 170 35.68 -8.27 -10.93
N THR A 171 34.64 -8.98 -11.37
CA THR A 171 33.72 -8.46 -12.39
C THR A 171 33.11 -7.16 -11.87
N THR A 172 33.30 -6.05 -12.61
CA THR A 172 32.74 -4.73 -12.30
C THR A 172 31.81 -4.25 -13.42
N ALA A 173 30.84 -3.42 -13.06
CA ALA A 173 29.98 -2.71 -13.99
C ALA A 173 29.40 -1.46 -13.32
N VAL A 174 28.93 -0.50 -14.10
CA VAL A 174 28.14 0.62 -13.56
C VAL A 174 26.77 0.09 -13.14
N ASN A 175 26.27 0.43 -11.96
CA ASN A 175 24.88 0.19 -11.57
C ASN A 175 23.99 1.29 -12.17
N ILE A 176 23.36 2.13 -11.36
CA ILE A 176 22.77 3.42 -11.77
C ILE A 176 23.82 4.50 -11.48
N ALA A 177 24.32 5.17 -12.52
CA ALA A 177 25.38 6.16 -12.38
C ALA A 177 25.02 7.23 -11.31
N PRO A 178 25.94 7.62 -10.41
CA PRO A 178 27.39 7.30 -10.40
C PRO A 178 27.77 6.01 -9.65
N THR A 179 26.81 5.18 -9.26
CA THR A 179 27.07 3.97 -8.48
C THR A 179 27.68 2.87 -9.35
N ASP A 180 28.75 2.25 -8.86
CA ASP A 180 29.33 1.03 -9.41
C ASP A 180 28.83 -0.21 -8.69
N MET A 181 28.91 -1.36 -9.36
CA MET A 181 28.66 -2.67 -8.79
C MET A 181 29.77 -3.68 -9.14
N ARG A 182 29.97 -4.67 -8.28
CA ARG A 182 30.95 -5.75 -8.52
C ARG A 182 30.59 -7.08 -7.89
N LEU A 183 31.28 -8.12 -8.34
CA LEU A 183 31.36 -9.43 -7.69
C LEU A 183 32.78 -9.73 -7.20
N ILE A 184 32.88 -10.13 -5.94
CA ILE A 184 34.12 -10.68 -5.35
C ILE A 184 33.85 -12.10 -4.83
N LYS A 185 34.91 -12.87 -4.58
CA LYS A 185 34.80 -14.25 -4.09
C LYS A 185 35.61 -14.46 -2.81
N GLU A 186 34.95 -14.30 -1.66
CA GLU A 186 35.62 -14.30 -0.36
C GLU A 186 34.94 -15.23 0.65
N ALA A 187 35.65 -15.53 1.74
CA ALA A 187 35.05 -16.25 2.86
C ALA A 187 34.26 -15.28 3.72
N LEU A 188 33.10 -15.70 4.24
CA LEU A 188 32.34 -14.84 5.15
C LEU A 188 33.14 -14.61 6.45
N PRO A 189 33.11 -13.42 7.04
CA PRO A 189 33.77 -13.13 8.31
C PRO A 189 33.40 -14.10 9.44
N GLU A 190 32.18 -14.63 9.43
CA GLU A 190 31.64 -15.57 10.43
C GLU A 190 31.94 -17.03 10.13
N ALA A 191 32.37 -17.37 8.91
CA ALA A 191 32.69 -18.75 8.56
C ALA A 191 33.90 -19.24 9.36
N VAL A 192 33.77 -20.38 10.04
CA VAL A 192 34.88 -21.03 10.76
C VAL A 192 35.92 -21.54 9.76
N ASP A 193 35.47 -22.17 8.68
CA ASP A 193 36.32 -22.64 7.59
C ASP A 193 36.47 -21.55 6.53
N LYS A 194 37.62 -20.87 6.52
CA LYS A 194 37.95 -19.78 5.59
C LYS A 194 38.29 -20.25 4.16
N SER A 195 38.36 -21.57 3.92
CA SER A 195 38.47 -22.12 2.57
C SER A 195 37.16 -22.06 1.81
N GLN A 196 36.02 -22.04 2.51
CA GLN A 196 34.70 -21.89 1.91
C GLN A 196 34.48 -20.46 1.44
N LYS A 197 34.43 -20.27 0.12
CA LYS A 197 34.21 -18.97 -0.52
C LYS A 197 32.78 -18.81 -1.00
N PHE A 198 32.32 -17.58 -0.96
CA PHE A 198 31.00 -17.14 -1.39
C PHE A 198 31.19 -16.04 -2.42
N TRP A 199 30.31 -15.98 -3.41
CA TRP A 199 30.19 -14.80 -4.25
C TRP A 199 29.54 -13.69 -3.42
N ILE A 200 30.11 -12.50 -3.45
CA ILE A 200 29.58 -11.33 -2.73
C ILE A 200 29.33 -10.23 -3.74
N TYR A 201 28.05 -9.86 -3.86
CA TYR A 201 27.63 -8.70 -4.64
C TYR A 201 27.81 -7.43 -3.81
N GLN A 202 28.50 -6.45 -4.37
CA GLN A 202 28.77 -5.18 -3.71
C GLN A 202 28.43 -4.00 -4.61
N ILE A 203 28.08 -2.88 -4.01
CA ILE A 203 27.96 -1.59 -4.70
C ILE A 203 28.91 -0.56 -4.11
N ARG A 204 29.21 0.48 -4.87
CA ARG A 204 29.95 1.65 -4.41
C ARG A 204 29.28 2.88 -4.98
N PHE A 205 28.81 3.78 -4.12
CA PHE A 205 27.96 4.90 -4.53
C PHE A 205 28.66 5.94 -5.44
N ASP A 206 29.97 6.11 -5.26
CA ASP A 206 30.82 6.98 -6.07
C ASP A 206 32.29 6.50 -5.97
N PRO A 207 33.21 6.94 -6.87
CA PRO A 207 34.59 6.45 -6.89
C PRO A 207 35.38 6.58 -5.57
N GLU A 208 35.03 7.56 -4.72
CA GLU A 208 35.69 7.83 -3.44
C GLU A 208 35.06 7.05 -2.27
N SER A 209 33.83 6.56 -2.45
CA SER A 209 33.13 5.74 -1.46
C SER A 209 33.74 4.35 -1.31
N ASN A 210 33.56 3.75 -0.13
CA ASN A 210 33.90 2.35 0.09
C ASN A 210 32.90 1.42 -0.59
N TRP A 211 33.35 0.21 -0.94
CA TRP A 211 32.46 -0.86 -1.37
C TRP A 211 31.58 -1.35 -0.21
N VAL A 212 30.29 -1.48 -0.48
CA VAL A 212 29.27 -1.93 0.48
C VAL A 212 28.76 -3.29 0.04
N SER A 213 28.89 -4.29 0.90
CA SER A 213 28.33 -5.63 0.65
C SER A 213 26.82 -5.61 0.69
N MET A 214 26.19 -6.13 -0.36
CA MET A 214 24.74 -6.26 -0.45
C MET A 214 24.29 -7.64 0.03
N TYR A 215 24.81 -8.70 -0.57
CA TYR A 215 24.54 -10.08 -0.17
C TYR A 215 25.63 -11.04 -0.64
N ALA A 216 25.69 -12.20 0.01
CA ALA A 216 26.58 -13.29 -0.36
C ALA A 216 25.81 -14.57 -0.72
N PHE A 217 26.23 -15.31 -1.74
CA PHE A 217 25.57 -16.52 -2.22
C PHE A 217 26.57 -17.56 -2.73
N THR A 218 26.10 -18.79 -2.97
CA THR A 218 26.90 -19.87 -3.55
C THR A 218 26.33 -20.30 -4.90
N GLU A 219 27.05 -21.16 -5.62
CA GLU A 219 26.58 -21.73 -6.89
C GLU A 219 25.76 -23.02 -6.71
N VAL A 220 25.34 -23.33 -5.48
CA VAL A 220 24.50 -24.51 -5.19
C VAL A 220 23.06 -24.22 -5.62
N GLU A 221 22.47 -25.16 -6.36
CA GLU A 221 21.06 -25.08 -6.74
C GLU A 221 20.15 -25.30 -5.53
N PHE A 222 19.16 -24.42 -5.39
CA PHE A 222 18.09 -24.52 -4.42
C PHE A 222 16.81 -24.97 -5.13
N LEU A 223 16.01 -25.79 -4.47
CA LEU A 223 14.75 -26.29 -5.01
C LEU A 223 13.59 -25.38 -4.57
N PRO A 224 12.43 -25.45 -5.25
CA PRO A 224 11.26 -24.67 -4.86
C PRO A 224 10.87 -24.83 -3.38
N GLN A 225 11.07 -26.01 -2.80
CA GLN A 225 10.81 -26.31 -1.39
C GLN A 225 11.71 -25.52 -0.45
N ASP A 226 12.96 -25.27 -0.82
CA ASP A 226 13.86 -24.44 -0.02
C ASP A 226 13.33 -23.01 0.02
N PHE A 227 12.91 -22.47 -1.14
CA PHE A 227 12.33 -21.14 -1.22
C PHE A 227 10.98 -21.02 -0.52
N GLU A 228 10.19 -22.10 -0.39
CA GLU A 228 8.99 -22.08 0.46
C GLU A 228 9.34 -21.82 1.93
N VAL A 229 10.40 -22.46 2.44
CA VAL A 229 10.90 -22.25 3.82
C VAL A 229 11.47 -20.85 3.97
N LEU A 230 12.30 -20.39 3.04
CA LEU A 230 12.86 -19.04 3.08
C LEU A 230 11.76 -17.97 2.99
N ASN A 231 10.76 -18.18 2.12
CA ASN A 231 9.59 -17.31 1.99
C ASN A 231 8.79 -17.27 3.29
N PHE A 232 8.54 -18.42 3.92
CA PHE A 232 7.85 -18.47 5.23
C PHE A 232 8.59 -17.63 6.27
N ALA A 233 9.92 -17.78 6.37
CA ALA A 233 10.72 -16.99 7.28
C ALA A 233 10.58 -15.48 7.00
N THR A 234 10.69 -15.09 5.73
CA THR A 234 10.62 -13.69 5.30
C THR A 234 9.25 -13.07 5.53
N ASN A 235 8.15 -13.76 5.23
CA ASN A 235 6.80 -13.17 5.30
C ASN A 235 6.00 -13.48 6.58
N LYS A 236 6.42 -14.46 7.40
CA LYS A 236 5.68 -14.84 8.62
C LYS A 236 6.41 -14.58 9.92
N LEU A 237 7.74 -14.54 9.95
CA LEU A 237 8.43 -14.30 11.22
C LEU A 237 8.19 -12.86 11.69
N PRO A 238 7.74 -12.64 12.94
CA PRO A 238 7.60 -11.30 13.49
C PRO A 238 8.92 -10.53 13.57
N SER A 239 10.05 -11.23 13.62
CA SER A 239 11.40 -10.66 13.59
C SER A 239 11.88 -10.27 12.20
N SER A 240 11.18 -10.68 11.14
CA SER A 240 11.52 -10.29 9.77
C SER A 240 11.31 -8.79 9.58
N TRP A 241 12.29 -8.13 8.98
CA TRP A 241 12.17 -6.72 8.60
C TRP A 241 10.96 -6.49 7.66
N PHE A 242 10.66 -7.47 6.80
CA PHE A 242 9.56 -7.42 5.85
C PHE A 242 8.16 -7.48 6.49
N THR A 243 8.01 -8.02 7.71
CA THR A 243 6.73 -8.02 8.44
C THR A 243 6.54 -6.77 9.29
N GLN A 244 7.59 -5.98 9.47
CA GLN A 244 7.59 -4.79 10.32
C GLN A 244 7.51 -3.49 9.54
N ARG A 245 7.79 -3.49 8.24
CA ARG A 245 7.89 -2.28 7.42
C ARG A 245 7.34 -2.53 6.04
N VAL A 246 6.64 -1.55 5.49
CA VAL A 246 6.23 -1.58 4.09
C VAL A 246 7.30 -0.86 3.28
N VAL A 247 7.75 -1.51 2.23
CA VAL A 247 8.68 -0.95 1.28
C VAL A 247 8.25 -1.34 -0.14
N THR A 248 8.35 -0.39 -1.05
CA THR A 248 8.18 -0.63 -2.48
C THR A 248 9.22 0.18 -3.26
N VAL A 249 9.80 -0.44 -4.27
CA VAL A 249 10.81 0.12 -5.17
C VAL A 249 10.34 -0.05 -6.60
N GLN A 250 10.43 1.01 -7.38
CA GLN A 250 10.18 0.99 -8.81
C GLN A 250 11.38 1.61 -9.53
N HIS A 251 12.06 0.84 -10.40
CA HIS A 251 13.12 1.40 -11.24
C HIS A 251 12.53 2.18 -12.40
N ILE A 252 13.25 3.20 -12.84
CA ILE A 252 12.86 4.11 -13.93
C ILE A 252 13.84 3.88 -15.07
N LEU A 253 13.29 3.50 -16.23
CA LEU A 253 14.06 3.39 -17.46
C LEU A 253 14.26 4.79 -18.05
N ASP A 254 15.37 4.99 -18.74
CA ASP A 254 15.59 6.21 -19.51
C ASP A 254 14.60 6.32 -20.69
N ALA A 255 14.53 7.49 -21.32
CA ALA A 255 13.59 7.74 -22.42
C ALA A 255 13.77 6.80 -23.63
N SER A 256 14.98 6.28 -23.85
CA SER A 256 15.25 5.31 -24.91
C SER A 256 14.93 3.86 -24.52
N GLU A 257 14.57 3.64 -23.25
CA GLU A 257 14.49 2.34 -22.62
C GLU A 257 15.72 1.49 -22.95
N SER A 258 16.93 2.02 -22.84
CA SER A 258 18.19 1.30 -23.03
C SER A 258 18.94 1.07 -21.72
N ASP A 259 18.69 1.89 -20.69
CA ASP A 259 19.28 1.73 -19.35
C ASP A 259 18.29 2.11 -18.23
N ILE A 260 18.72 1.94 -16.97
CA ILE A 260 18.00 2.41 -15.77
C ILE A 260 18.63 3.73 -15.32
N GLU A 261 17.85 4.81 -15.30
CA GLU A 261 18.32 6.15 -14.91
C GLU A 261 18.05 6.50 -13.45
N GLY A 262 17.17 5.76 -12.78
CA GLY A 262 16.81 6.05 -11.40
C GLY A 262 15.82 5.06 -10.80
N LEU A 263 15.31 5.40 -9.61
CA LEU A 263 14.28 4.63 -8.93
C LEU A 263 13.42 5.51 -8.03
N SER A 264 12.19 5.08 -7.79
CA SER A 264 11.32 5.57 -6.72
C SER A 264 11.31 4.58 -5.57
N LEU A 265 11.59 5.05 -4.35
CA LEU A 265 11.58 4.25 -3.12
C LEU A 265 10.51 4.81 -2.17
N TYR A 266 9.53 3.98 -1.83
CA TYR A 266 8.56 4.27 -0.78
C TYR A 266 8.86 3.37 0.41
N HIS A 267 8.98 3.99 1.58
CA HIS A 267 9.26 3.30 2.83
C HIS A 267 8.31 3.83 3.90
N LEU A 268 7.27 3.07 4.20
CA LEU A 268 6.28 3.44 5.21
C LEU A 268 6.67 2.75 6.52
N ARG A 269 6.95 3.57 7.55
CA ARG A 269 7.04 3.05 8.92
C ARG A 269 5.62 2.88 9.44
N PRO A 270 5.23 1.71 9.96
CA PRO A 270 4.03 1.63 10.76
C PRO A 270 4.19 2.55 11.96
N THR A 271 3.20 3.41 12.20
CA THR A 271 3.09 4.21 13.42
C THR A 271 3.20 3.28 14.64
N ALA A 272 4.06 3.67 15.59
CA ALA A 272 4.55 2.88 16.70
C ALA A 272 3.45 2.12 17.48
N THR A 273 3.25 0.85 17.13
CA THR A 273 2.55 -0.15 17.97
C THR A 273 3.26 -1.51 17.86
N CYS A 274 4.60 -1.52 17.84
CA CYS A 274 5.35 -2.78 17.95
C CYS A 274 5.51 -3.15 19.43
N ARG A 275 4.99 -4.32 19.82
CA ARG A 275 4.88 -4.85 21.21
C ARG A 275 6.20 -5.20 21.91
N TYR A 276 7.38 -4.79 21.40
CA TYR A 276 8.66 -5.04 22.07
C TYR A 276 9.63 -3.88 21.87
N PRO A 277 10.23 -3.33 22.94
CA PRO A 277 11.19 -2.25 22.83
C PRO A 277 12.57 -2.84 22.51
N PHE A 278 13.00 -2.73 21.27
CA PHE A 278 14.43 -2.74 20.97
C PHE A 278 14.86 -1.31 20.61
N LYS A 279 15.69 -0.73 21.49
CA LYS A 279 16.27 0.60 21.33
C LYS A 279 17.20 0.61 20.12
N TYR A 280 16.88 1.41 19.11
CA TYR A 280 17.88 2.02 18.24
C TYR A 280 17.65 3.54 18.27
N SER A 281 18.74 4.28 18.47
CA SER A 281 18.72 5.72 18.66
C SER A 281 18.19 6.46 17.43
N LEU A 282 17.31 7.41 17.69
CA LEU A 282 16.76 8.38 16.77
C LEU A 282 17.86 9.15 16.04
N PHE A 283 17.71 9.32 14.73
CA PHE A 283 18.23 10.52 14.06
C PHE A 283 17.16 11.09 13.12
N SER A 284 17.00 12.40 13.26
CA SER A 284 16.22 13.31 12.43
C SER A 284 16.74 13.30 10.99
N SER A 285 15.83 13.26 10.02
CA SER A 285 16.16 13.72 8.66
C SER A 285 16.18 15.25 8.62
N PRO A 286 17.01 15.87 7.76
CA PRO A 286 16.97 17.31 7.57
C PRO A 286 15.62 17.71 6.97
N ALA A 287 15.07 18.82 7.47
CA ALA A 287 13.87 19.43 6.92
C ALA A 287 14.11 19.86 5.47
N PHE A 288 13.30 19.34 4.54
CA PHE A 288 13.15 19.96 3.23
C PHE A 288 12.27 21.21 3.37
N PRO A 289 12.63 22.35 2.76
CA PRO A 289 11.84 23.57 2.86
C PRO A 289 10.56 23.40 2.05
N ALA A 290 9.43 23.26 2.74
CA ALA A 290 8.11 23.34 2.14
C ALA A 290 7.76 24.81 1.90
N LEU A 291 7.97 25.28 0.67
CA LEU A 291 7.35 26.48 0.14
C LEU A 291 6.70 26.14 -1.20
N ARG A 292 5.44 25.72 -1.13
CA ARG A 292 4.51 25.83 -2.25
C ARG A 292 3.17 26.30 -1.69
N ALA A 293 2.87 27.57 -1.94
CA ALA A 293 1.51 28.09 -1.82
C ALA A 293 0.61 27.24 -2.73
N MET A 294 -0.39 26.58 -2.15
CA MET A 294 -1.29 25.71 -2.88
C MET A 294 -2.70 26.27 -2.87
N SER A 295 -3.13 26.75 -4.04
CA SER A 295 -4.52 26.55 -4.46
C SER A 295 -4.61 25.08 -4.90
N THR A 296 -5.03 24.20 -4.00
CA THR A 296 -5.21 22.76 -4.27
C THR A 296 -6.64 22.44 -4.66
N SER A 297 -6.78 21.46 -5.56
CA SER A 297 -8.07 20.82 -5.83
C SER A 297 -8.63 20.20 -4.55
N ILE A 298 -9.96 20.10 -4.45
CA ILE A 298 -10.63 19.44 -3.32
C ILE A 298 -10.05 18.05 -3.07
N GLN A 299 -9.74 17.29 -4.13
CA GLN A 299 -9.16 15.95 -4.03
C GLN A 299 -7.83 15.95 -3.27
N ALA A 300 -6.92 16.88 -3.54
CA ALA A 300 -5.64 16.95 -2.83
C ALA A 300 -5.82 17.28 -1.34
N LYS A 301 -6.85 18.07 -0.99
CA LYS A 301 -7.23 18.34 0.41
C LYS A 301 -7.74 17.07 1.11
N LEU A 302 -8.58 16.27 0.43
CA LEU A 302 -9.05 14.98 0.95
C LEU A 302 -7.92 13.96 1.08
N ASP A 303 -6.99 13.93 0.13
CA ASP A 303 -5.79 13.08 0.18
C ASP A 303 -4.92 13.45 1.39
N THR A 304 -4.71 14.75 1.63
CA THR A 304 -3.97 15.25 2.79
C THR A 304 -4.64 14.85 4.10
N LEU A 305 -5.98 14.89 4.18
CA LEU A 305 -6.71 14.46 5.37
C LEU A 305 -6.41 13.00 5.74
N ARG A 306 -6.26 12.09 4.77
CA ARG A 306 -6.06 10.65 5.02
C ARG A 306 -4.81 10.33 5.85
N GLU A 307 -3.83 11.22 5.85
CA GLU A 307 -2.59 11.10 6.63
C GLU A 307 -2.81 11.31 8.14
N TYR A 308 -3.93 11.92 8.54
CA TYR A 308 -4.27 12.23 9.93
C TYR A 308 -5.24 11.22 10.54
N SER A 309 -5.35 11.14 11.86
CA SER A 309 -6.38 10.32 12.53
C SER A 309 -7.70 11.10 12.69
N ALA A 310 -8.80 10.39 12.89
CA ALA A 310 -10.08 11.04 13.24
C ALA A 310 -9.95 11.91 14.51
N CYS A 311 -9.13 11.48 15.48
CA CYS A 311 -8.86 12.23 16.70
C CYS A 311 -8.18 13.58 16.42
N ASP A 312 -7.21 13.62 15.49
CA ASP A 312 -6.54 14.87 15.10
C ASP A 312 -7.53 15.87 14.48
N VAL A 313 -8.44 15.37 13.64
CA VAL A 313 -9.51 16.17 13.03
C VAL A 313 -10.44 16.73 14.11
N SER A 314 -10.88 15.90 15.06
CA SER A 314 -11.72 16.36 16.17
C SER A 314 -11.00 17.37 17.07
N ASP A 315 -9.72 17.19 17.38
CA ASP A 315 -8.95 18.17 18.16
C ASP A 315 -8.84 19.52 17.45
N ALA A 316 -8.66 19.53 16.13
CA ALA A 316 -8.69 20.76 15.33
C ALA A 316 -10.08 21.40 15.34
N LEU A 317 -11.14 20.62 15.12
CA LEU A 317 -12.52 21.12 15.16
C LEU A 317 -12.90 21.65 16.55
N LEU A 318 -12.41 21.04 17.63
CA LEU A 318 -12.66 21.50 19.00
C LEU A 318 -12.07 22.90 19.26
N LYS A 319 -10.95 23.25 18.59
CA LYS A 319 -10.37 24.60 18.65
C LYS A 319 -11.07 25.60 17.73
N LEU A 320 -11.56 25.16 16.59
CA LEU A 320 -12.13 26.02 15.55
C LEU A 320 -13.63 26.30 15.75
N GLN A 321 -14.38 25.29 16.16
CA GLN A 321 -15.82 25.39 16.37
C GLN A 321 -16.11 26.07 17.70
N LYS A 322 -16.97 27.09 17.65
CA LYS A 322 -17.56 27.69 18.84
C LYS A 322 -18.93 27.03 19.06
N PRO A 323 -19.10 26.14 20.05
CA PRO A 323 -20.39 25.52 20.30
C PRO A 323 -21.42 26.59 20.67
N THR A 324 -22.69 26.33 20.35
CA THR A 324 -23.79 27.18 20.81
C THR A 324 -23.77 27.23 22.33
N PRO A 325 -23.94 28.41 22.97
CA PRO A 325 -23.97 28.51 24.44
C PRO A 325 -24.94 27.49 25.05
N GLY A 326 -24.44 26.66 25.96
CA GLY A 326 -25.22 25.58 26.61
C GLY A 326 -25.18 24.21 25.93
N SER A 327 -24.52 24.08 24.77
CA SER A 327 -24.29 22.79 24.10
C SER A 327 -22.86 22.30 24.31
N ALA A 328 -22.67 20.98 24.42
CA ALA A 328 -21.34 20.38 24.47
C ALA A 328 -20.70 20.41 23.07
N PRO A 329 -19.42 20.79 22.91
CA PRO A 329 -18.76 20.73 21.62
C PRO A 329 -18.61 19.27 21.20
N ARG A 330 -19.22 18.91 20.07
CA ARG A 330 -19.13 17.56 19.50
C ARG A 330 -17.95 17.37 18.56
N ALA A 331 -17.29 18.46 18.14
CA ALA A 331 -16.09 18.45 17.31
C ALA A 331 -16.19 17.53 16.07
N GLY A 332 -17.36 17.55 15.44
CA GLY A 332 -17.69 16.70 14.29
C GLY A 332 -17.85 15.20 14.58
N HIS A 333 -17.59 14.72 15.81
CA HIS A 333 -17.59 13.30 16.11
C HIS A 333 -18.98 12.68 16.03
N LEU A 334 -19.15 11.75 15.09
CA LEU A 334 -20.36 10.95 14.92
C LEU A 334 -20.24 9.69 15.79
N ALA A 335 -20.91 9.71 16.93
CA ALA A 335 -20.74 8.69 17.96
C ALA A 335 -21.53 7.40 17.70
N ASP A 336 -21.04 6.30 18.29
CA ASP A 336 -21.71 5.00 18.40
C ASP A 336 -21.94 4.24 17.08
N PHE A 337 -21.16 4.57 16.06
CA PHE A 337 -21.15 3.82 14.80
C PHE A 337 -20.22 2.62 14.85
N THR A 338 -20.74 1.47 14.46
CA THR A 338 -19.96 0.25 14.25
C THR A 338 -19.78 0.04 12.75
N PRO A 339 -18.55 -0.23 12.27
CA PRO A 339 -18.36 -0.67 10.89
C PRO A 339 -18.86 -2.12 10.77
N PHE A 340 -19.68 -2.38 9.76
CA PHE A 340 -20.23 -3.70 9.45
C PHE A 340 -19.64 -4.29 8.16
N SER A 341 -19.04 -3.46 7.33
CA SER A 341 -18.38 -3.86 6.09
C SER A 341 -17.24 -2.87 5.78
N PRO A 342 -16.10 -3.34 5.23
CA PRO A 342 -15.83 -4.72 4.82
C PRO A 342 -15.47 -5.64 6.00
N THR A 343 -15.04 -5.09 7.12
CA THR A 343 -14.78 -5.86 8.35
C THR A 343 -15.75 -5.40 9.42
N ILE A 344 -16.34 -6.35 10.15
CA ILE A 344 -17.19 -6.03 11.30
C ILE A 344 -16.27 -5.60 12.45
N GLY A 345 -16.55 -4.43 13.02
CA GLY A 345 -15.80 -3.86 14.13
C GLY A 345 -14.57 -3.07 13.72
N ARG A 346 -14.04 -2.33 14.69
CA ARG A 346 -12.89 -1.43 14.49
C ARG A 346 -11.65 -2.21 14.10
N ASN A 347 -10.89 -1.70 13.13
CA ASN A 347 -9.72 -2.38 12.59
C ASN A 347 -8.73 -1.39 11.95
N THR A 348 -7.50 -1.84 11.74
CA THR A 348 -6.43 -1.07 11.08
C THR A 348 -6.19 -1.47 9.62
N THR A 349 -6.94 -2.46 9.12
CA THR A 349 -6.72 -3.06 7.79
C THR A 349 -7.57 -2.41 6.70
N THR A 350 -8.71 -1.83 7.06
CA THR A 350 -9.57 -1.09 6.15
C THR A 350 -9.01 0.32 5.95
N PRO A 351 -8.91 0.83 4.71
CA PRO A 351 -8.46 2.19 4.46
C PRO A 351 -9.48 3.21 4.98
N LYS A 352 -8.99 4.40 5.32
CA LYS A 352 -9.83 5.54 5.68
C LYS A 352 -10.63 6.02 4.47
N ILE A 353 -11.86 6.44 4.71
CA ILE A 353 -12.72 7.01 3.68
C ILE A 353 -12.86 8.49 3.97
N VAL A 354 -12.51 9.32 2.99
CA VAL A 354 -12.61 10.77 3.10
C VAL A 354 -13.28 11.26 1.83
N ALA A 355 -14.53 11.68 1.94
CA ALA A 355 -15.32 12.14 0.81
C ALA A 355 -16.45 13.09 1.26
N PRO A 356 -17.00 13.91 0.34
CA PRO A 356 -18.16 14.76 0.64
C PRO A 356 -19.39 13.93 1.04
N ALA A 357 -20.26 14.49 1.86
CA ALA A 357 -21.52 13.89 2.28
C ALA A 357 -22.62 14.10 1.23
N SER A 358 -23.34 13.03 0.89
CA SER A 358 -24.72 13.15 0.39
C SER A 358 -25.67 12.66 1.48
N THR A 359 -26.75 13.41 1.73
CA THR A 359 -27.60 13.18 2.91
C THR A 359 -28.97 12.69 2.52
N ILE A 360 -29.51 11.76 3.32
CA ILE A 360 -30.88 11.24 3.16
C ILE A 360 -31.57 11.21 4.51
N LYS A 361 -32.74 11.83 4.58
CA LYS A 361 -33.58 11.83 5.77
C LYS A 361 -34.76 10.89 5.57
N PHE A 362 -34.82 9.83 6.37
CA PHE A 362 -36.01 8.99 6.46
C PHE A 362 -37.02 9.64 7.39
N ILE A 363 -38.30 9.40 7.10
CA ILE A 363 -39.43 9.85 7.90
C ILE A 363 -40.27 8.64 8.31
N PRO A 364 -41.07 8.74 9.38
CA PRO A 364 -42.03 7.70 9.73
C PRO A 364 -42.94 7.38 8.55
N LYS A 365 -43.33 6.12 8.41
CA LYS A 365 -44.16 5.65 7.29
C LYS A 365 -45.48 6.41 7.18
N SER A 366 -46.06 6.77 8.31
CA SER A 366 -47.30 7.54 8.45
C SER A 366 -47.15 9.03 8.15
N SER A 367 -45.93 9.57 8.12
CA SER A 367 -45.66 10.98 7.86
C SER A 367 -45.52 11.26 6.36
N SER A 368 -45.68 12.51 5.97
CA SER A 368 -45.33 13.00 4.63
C SER A 368 -44.22 14.04 4.74
N PRO A 369 -43.37 14.21 3.70
CA PRO A 369 -42.45 15.34 3.64
C PRO A 369 -43.23 16.67 3.71
N PRO A 370 -42.62 17.76 4.22
CA PRO A 370 -43.25 19.08 4.20
C PRO A 370 -43.66 19.50 2.79
N GLU A 371 -44.87 20.03 2.60
CA GLU A 371 -45.39 20.43 1.27
C GLU A 371 -44.52 21.52 0.60
N SER A 372 -43.83 22.34 1.39
CA SER A 372 -42.93 23.40 0.92
C SER A 372 -41.50 22.94 0.61
N THR A 373 -41.24 21.63 0.55
CA THR A 373 -39.90 21.10 0.27
C THR A 373 -39.47 21.45 -1.17
N PRO A 374 -38.31 22.11 -1.38
CA PRO A 374 -37.79 22.38 -2.72
C PRO A 374 -37.56 21.11 -3.52
N GLU A 375 -37.85 21.13 -4.82
CA GLU A 375 -37.73 19.96 -5.73
C GLU A 375 -36.36 19.24 -5.64
N PRO A 376 -35.20 19.93 -5.57
CA PRO A 376 -33.89 19.26 -5.43
C PRO A 376 -33.80 18.36 -4.19
N ASN A 377 -34.57 18.67 -3.15
CA ASN A 377 -34.57 17.96 -1.88
C ASN A 377 -35.64 16.85 -1.80
N THR A 378 -36.38 16.65 -2.88
CA THR A 378 -37.36 15.57 -3.05
C THR A 378 -36.81 14.46 -3.94
N PHE A 379 -37.48 13.31 -3.93
CA PHE A 379 -37.16 12.19 -4.82
C PHE A 379 -38.05 12.24 -6.07
N PRO A 380 -37.48 12.09 -7.28
CA PRO A 380 -38.25 12.03 -8.52
C PRO A 380 -39.28 10.88 -8.49
N ALA A 381 -40.48 11.14 -9.02
CA ALA A 381 -41.54 10.15 -9.10
C ALA A 381 -41.08 8.88 -9.83
N GLY A 382 -41.37 7.71 -9.25
CA GLY A 382 -41.01 6.41 -9.84
C GLY A 382 -39.55 5.99 -9.69
N LYS A 383 -38.68 6.82 -9.10
CA LYS A 383 -37.30 6.43 -8.76
C LYS A 383 -37.20 5.97 -7.31
N HIS A 384 -36.41 4.93 -7.08
CA HIS A 384 -36.04 4.54 -5.72
C HIS A 384 -35.01 5.54 -5.17
N TRP A 385 -35.03 5.80 -3.85
CA TRP A 385 -34.15 6.79 -3.23
C TRP A 385 -32.66 6.49 -3.46
N VAL A 386 -32.31 5.21 -3.54
CA VAL A 386 -30.92 4.76 -3.75
C VAL A 386 -30.39 5.14 -5.13
N ASP A 387 -31.26 5.28 -6.14
CA ASP A 387 -30.87 5.74 -7.48
C ASP A 387 -30.62 7.25 -7.54
N CYS A 388 -30.87 7.95 -6.44
CA CYS A 388 -30.72 9.39 -6.30
C CYS A 388 -29.50 9.78 -5.46
N THR A 389 -28.65 8.82 -5.07
CA THR A 389 -27.39 9.08 -4.36
C THR A 389 -26.29 9.53 -5.31
N GLU A 390 -25.36 10.34 -4.82
CA GLU A 390 -24.35 11.00 -5.66
C GLU A 390 -23.02 10.23 -5.68
N PRO A 391 -22.50 9.83 -6.86
CA PRO A 391 -21.19 9.17 -6.98
C PRO A 391 -20.06 9.95 -6.30
N GLY A 392 -19.07 9.25 -5.74
CA GLY A 392 -17.91 9.86 -5.08
C GLY A 392 -18.20 10.47 -3.70
N THR A 393 -19.38 10.21 -3.12
CA THR A 393 -19.78 10.71 -1.79
C THR A 393 -19.88 9.59 -0.75
N VAL A 394 -19.90 9.98 0.52
CA VAL A 394 -20.40 9.13 1.60
C VAL A 394 -21.89 9.42 1.81
N VAL A 395 -22.74 8.40 1.71
CA VAL A 395 -24.18 8.53 1.94
C VAL A 395 -24.46 8.48 3.44
N LEU A 396 -24.91 9.59 4.03
CA LEU A 396 -25.34 9.67 5.42
C LEU A 396 -26.86 9.61 5.52
N ILE A 397 -27.35 8.72 6.37
CA ILE A 397 -28.77 8.43 6.51
C ILE A 397 -29.23 8.71 7.93
N GLU A 398 -30.20 9.60 8.09
CA GLU A 398 -30.93 9.82 9.34
C GLU A 398 -32.17 8.94 9.36
N GLN A 399 -32.21 7.96 10.27
CA GLN A 399 -33.41 7.18 10.56
C GLN A 399 -34.18 7.83 11.73
N PRO A 400 -35.52 7.89 11.68
CA PRO A 400 -36.31 8.36 12.82
C PRO A 400 -35.98 7.58 14.11
N ALA A 401 -35.89 8.31 15.22
CA ALA A 401 -35.60 7.72 16.52
C ALA A 401 -36.67 6.70 16.95
N GLY A 402 -36.26 5.68 17.72
CA GLY A 402 -37.16 4.68 18.28
C GLY A 402 -37.60 3.57 17.32
N GLN A 403 -37.10 3.54 16.08
CA GLN A 403 -37.46 2.51 15.11
C GLN A 403 -36.64 1.22 15.25
N HIS A 404 -37.28 0.11 14.90
CA HIS A 404 -36.69 -1.22 14.95
C HIS A 404 -36.36 -1.81 13.57
N CYS A 405 -36.87 -1.23 12.47
CA CYS A 405 -36.57 -1.63 11.10
C CYS A 405 -35.19 -1.15 10.63
N ALA A 406 -34.65 -1.80 9.60
CA ALA A 406 -33.44 -1.38 8.89
C ALA A 406 -33.76 -0.56 7.65
N VAL A 407 -33.02 0.52 7.41
CA VAL A 407 -33.21 1.42 6.26
C VAL A 407 -32.31 1.09 5.06
N VAL A 408 -31.25 0.30 5.28
CA VAL A 408 -30.32 -0.20 4.24
C VAL A 408 -30.20 -1.72 4.35
N GLY A 409 -30.32 -2.41 3.21
CA GLY A 409 -30.09 -3.85 3.06
C GLY A 409 -29.18 -4.16 1.87
N GLY A 410 -29.06 -5.45 1.53
CA GLY A 410 -28.11 -5.96 0.54
C GLY A 410 -28.27 -5.33 -0.85
N ILE A 411 -29.51 -5.28 -1.36
CA ILE A 411 -29.83 -4.69 -2.68
C ILE A 411 -29.38 -3.22 -2.77
N MET A 412 -29.59 -2.46 -1.70
CA MET A 412 -29.23 -1.04 -1.65
C MET A 412 -27.70 -0.88 -1.65
N ALA A 413 -26.98 -1.75 -0.92
CA ALA A 413 -25.52 -1.76 -0.92
C ALA A 413 -24.95 -2.10 -2.31
N VAL A 414 -25.48 -3.14 -2.98
CA VAL A 414 -25.10 -3.49 -4.37
C VAL A 414 -25.27 -2.28 -5.29
N ARG A 415 -26.41 -1.61 -5.20
CA ARG A 415 -26.72 -0.46 -6.05
C ARG A 415 -25.79 0.72 -5.78
N MET A 416 -25.58 1.08 -4.51
CA MET A 416 -24.66 2.17 -4.13
C MET A 416 -23.21 1.87 -4.59
N LYS A 417 -22.75 0.62 -4.48
CA LYS A 417 -21.45 0.22 -5.02
C LYS A 417 -21.36 0.43 -6.54
N SER A 418 -22.41 0.04 -7.27
CA SER A 418 -22.45 0.23 -8.74
C SER A 418 -22.48 1.71 -9.16
N LEU A 419 -23.00 2.59 -8.29
CA LEU A 419 -23.03 4.03 -8.51
C LEU A 419 -21.71 4.72 -8.13
N GLY A 420 -20.73 4.01 -7.57
CA GLY A 420 -19.47 4.60 -7.14
C GLY A 420 -19.58 5.39 -5.84
N ILE A 421 -20.47 4.98 -4.92
CA ILE A 421 -20.51 5.53 -3.55
C ILE A 421 -19.27 5.06 -2.77
N GLU A 422 -18.65 5.98 -2.04
CA GLU A 422 -17.41 5.73 -1.27
C GLU A 422 -17.68 5.01 0.05
N GLY A 423 -18.85 5.26 0.66
CA GLY A 423 -19.28 4.60 1.89
C GLY A 423 -20.70 4.99 2.31
N VAL A 424 -21.24 4.29 3.30
CA VAL A 424 -22.59 4.52 3.82
C VAL A 424 -22.55 4.57 5.34
N ILE A 425 -23.20 5.58 5.92
CA ILE A 425 -23.33 5.75 7.37
C ILE A 425 -24.80 5.87 7.71
N VAL A 426 -25.29 4.94 8.52
CA VAL A 426 -26.71 4.83 8.86
C VAL A 426 -26.91 5.14 10.33
N ASN A 427 -27.40 6.35 10.65
CA ASN A 427 -27.85 6.74 11.99
C ASN A 427 -29.13 5.98 12.34
N GLY A 428 -28.99 4.66 12.52
CA GLY A 428 -30.08 3.71 12.46
C GLY A 428 -29.57 2.30 12.23
N ARG A 429 -30.41 1.47 11.61
CA ARG A 429 -30.18 0.02 11.49
C ARG A 429 -30.00 -0.43 10.03
N ILE A 430 -29.20 -1.48 9.87
CA ILE A 430 -28.99 -2.19 8.60
C ILE A 430 -29.43 -3.67 8.68
N ARG A 431 -29.59 -4.31 7.53
CA ARG A 431 -29.94 -5.74 7.40
C ARG A 431 -29.15 -6.41 6.28
N ASP A 432 -29.30 -7.73 6.14
CA ASP A 432 -28.67 -8.54 5.08
C ASP A 432 -27.13 -8.44 5.10
N LEU A 433 -26.53 -8.62 6.29
CA LEU A 433 -25.08 -8.41 6.51
C LEU A 433 -24.18 -9.24 5.59
N SER A 434 -24.59 -10.46 5.22
CA SER A 434 -23.85 -11.30 4.29
C SER A 434 -23.74 -10.68 2.90
N GLU A 435 -24.82 -10.07 2.41
CA GLU A 435 -24.84 -9.38 1.13
C GLU A 435 -24.05 -8.08 1.20
N ILE A 436 -24.23 -7.30 2.26
CA ILE A 436 -23.46 -6.06 2.49
C ILE A 436 -21.95 -6.35 2.50
N HIS A 437 -21.54 -7.42 3.18
CA HIS A 437 -20.14 -7.86 3.24
C HIS A 437 -19.62 -8.29 1.86
N ALA A 438 -20.41 -9.07 1.11
CA ALA A 438 -20.03 -9.56 -0.22
C ALA A 438 -19.80 -8.42 -1.23
N VAL A 439 -20.51 -7.30 -1.08
CA VAL A 439 -20.38 -6.12 -1.96
C VAL A 439 -19.09 -5.34 -1.73
N ASN A 440 -18.45 -5.50 -0.55
CA ASN A 440 -17.23 -4.78 -0.19
C ASN A 440 -17.40 -3.25 -0.31
N LEU A 441 -18.61 -2.75 0.01
CA LEU A 441 -18.90 -1.34 0.21
C LEU A 441 -18.77 -1.03 1.71
N PRO A 442 -18.03 0.01 2.12
CA PRO A 442 -17.95 0.37 3.52
C PRO A 442 -19.30 0.81 4.07
N VAL A 443 -19.75 0.17 5.15
CA VAL A 443 -21.04 0.47 5.78
C VAL A 443 -20.87 0.56 7.29
N TRP A 444 -21.31 1.67 7.85
CA TRP A 444 -21.34 1.95 9.29
C TRP A 444 -22.78 2.13 9.74
N ALA A 445 -23.13 1.60 10.91
CA ALA A 445 -24.47 1.76 11.45
C ALA A 445 -24.47 1.74 12.99
N LYS A 446 -25.58 2.19 13.60
CA LYS A 446 -25.81 2.08 15.05
C LYS A 446 -26.32 0.72 15.49
N GLY A 447 -26.79 -0.10 14.55
CA GLY A 447 -27.23 -1.46 14.86
C GLY A 447 -27.77 -2.22 13.66
N THR A 448 -28.38 -3.36 13.94
CA THR A 448 -28.95 -4.25 12.91
C THR A 448 -30.44 -4.49 13.15
N SER A 449 -31.13 -4.98 12.12
CA SER A 449 -32.51 -5.47 12.17
C SER A 449 -32.74 -6.59 11.16
N THR A 450 -33.73 -7.44 11.40
CA THR A 450 -34.25 -8.38 10.40
C THR A 450 -35.44 -7.80 9.64
N VAL A 451 -36.05 -6.73 10.14
CA VAL A 451 -37.23 -6.08 9.56
C VAL A 451 -36.81 -5.01 8.56
N GLY A 452 -37.39 -5.02 7.36
CA GLY A 452 -37.08 -4.03 6.31
C GLY A 452 -37.76 -2.68 6.53
N THR A 453 -37.26 -1.64 5.86
CA THR A 453 -37.66 -0.23 6.00
C THR A 453 -39.16 -0.02 6.03
N GLY A 454 -39.89 -0.71 5.15
CA GLY A 454 -41.32 -0.54 4.93
C GLY A 454 -42.21 -0.87 6.14
N ALA A 455 -41.67 -1.39 7.24
CA ALA A 455 -42.43 -1.53 8.48
C ALA A 455 -42.72 -0.18 9.15
N GLU A 456 -41.71 0.69 9.27
CA GLU A 456 -41.80 1.89 10.11
C GLU A 456 -41.35 3.19 9.42
N ALA A 457 -40.57 3.11 8.33
CA ALA A 457 -39.99 4.28 7.68
C ALA A 457 -40.08 4.27 6.14
N LYS A 458 -39.88 5.45 5.57
CA LYS A 458 -39.66 5.67 4.14
C LYS A 458 -38.67 6.83 3.93
N ALA A 459 -37.96 6.84 2.81
CA ALA A 459 -37.12 7.97 2.45
C ALA A 459 -38.01 9.21 2.22
N GLY A 460 -37.73 10.29 2.93
CA GLY A 460 -38.55 11.50 2.90
C GLY A 460 -37.88 12.62 2.10
N LEU A 461 -36.63 12.92 2.43
CA LEU A 461 -35.87 14.04 1.86
C LEU A 461 -34.45 13.59 1.47
N ARG A 462 -33.86 14.25 0.48
CA ARG A 462 -32.44 14.14 0.13
C ARG A 462 -31.78 15.50 0.13
N ASN A 463 -30.45 15.54 0.24
CA ASN A 463 -29.65 16.76 0.15
C ASN A 463 -30.16 17.87 1.09
N VAL A 464 -30.53 17.47 2.31
CA VAL A 464 -30.94 18.35 3.40
C VAL A 464 -30.00 18.21 4.57
N LYS A 465 -29.96 19.23 5.43
CA LYS A 465 -29.31 19.12 6.73
C LYS A 465 -29.97 17.99 7.55
N ILE A 466 -29.15 17.12 8.13
CA ILE A 466 -29.59 15.99 8.96
C ILE A 466 -28.89 16.00 10.32
N ASP A 467 -29.54 15.40 11.32
CA ASP A 467 -28.93 15.17 12.63
C ASP A 467 -28.39 13.74 12.73
N VAL A 468 -27.10 13.62 13.01
CA VAL A 468 -26.39 12.35 13.15
C VAL A 468 -25.85 12.21 14.58
N GLY A 469 -26.75 11.94 15.52
CA GLY A 469 -26.39 11.71 16.92
C GLY A 469 -25.96 12.98 17.66
N GLY A 470 -26.68 14.08 17.43
CA GLY A 470 -26.40 15.40 18.00
C GLY A 470 -25.37 16.21 17.20
N VAL A 471 -25.06 15.79 15.98
CA VAL A 471 -24.16 16.51 15.06
C VAL A 471 -24.93 16.80 13.79
N ASP A 472 -25.11 18.08 13.55
CA ASP A 472 -25.67 18.62 12.33
C ASP A 472 -24.69 18.41 11.17
N VAL A 473 -25.14 17.74 10.10
CA VAL A 473 -24.35 17.52 8.88
C VAL A 473 -25.10 18.06 7.68
N GLU A 474 -24.43 18.87 6.87
CA GLU A 474 -24.96 19.42 5.62
C GLU A 474 -24.43 18.64 4.40
N PRO A 475 -25.17 18.64 3.27
CA PRO A 475 -24.66 18.11 2.01
C PRO A 475 -23.35 18.81 1.60
N GLY A 476 -22.35 18.01 1.23
CA GLY A 476 -21.02 18.50 0.85
C GLY A 476 -20.04 18.67 2.01
N ASP A 477 -20.46 18.52 3.26
CA ASP A 477 -19.53 18.39 4.40
C ASP A 477 -18.61 17.18 4.19
N ILE A 478 -17.38 17.24 4.68
CA ILE A 478 -16.41 16.16 4.48
C ILE A 478 -16.57 15.13 5.58
N ILE A 479 -16.84 13.89 5.18
CA ILE A 479 -16.94 12.76 6.10
C ILE A 479 -15.62 12.03 6.13
N PHE A 480 -15.05 11.96 7.32
CA PHE A 480 -13.83 11.26 7.64
C PHE A 480 -14.18 9.97 8.40
N CYS A 481 -14.10 8.83 7.73
CA CYS A 481 -14.25 7.52 8.37
C CYS A 481 -12.87 6.93 8.64
N ASP A 482 -12.50 6.84 9.91
CA ASP A 482 -11.36 6.10 10.40
C ASP A 482 -11.82 4.74 10.94
N PRO A 483 -11.46 3.61 10.28
CA PRO A 483 -11.88 2.28 10.70
C PRO A 483 -11.43 1.88 12.11
N LEU A 484 -10.42 2.53 12.68
CA LEU A 484 -9.99 2.28 14.05
C LEU A 484 -10.68 3.24 15.03
N GLU A 485 -10.65 4.53 14.72
CA GLU A 485 -11.01 5.59 15.69
C GLU A 485 -12.49 5.98 15.63
N GLY A 486 -13.11 5.94 14.45
CA GLY A 486 -14.52 6.26 14.25
C GLY A 486 -14.75 7.29 13.15
N VAL A 487 -15.87 7.99 13.22
CA VAL A 487 -16.31 8.89 12.14
C VAL A 487 -16.37 10.34 12.63
N VAL A 488 -15.91 11.26 11.79
CA VAL A 488 -15.95 12.70 12.03
C VAL A 488 -16.49 13.42 10.79
N ALA A 489 -17.43 14.35 11.00
CA ALA A 489 -17.92 15.27 9.98
C ALA A 489 -17.22 16.62 10.11
N ILE A 490 -16.62 17.08 9.00
CA ILE A 490 -15.94 18.36 8.90
C ILE A 490 -16.83 19.29 8.09
N PRO A 491 -17.33 20.40 8.67
CA PRO A 491 -18.05 21.41 7.90
C PRO A 491 -17.20 21.87 6.72
N ARG A 492 -17.76 21.86 5.51
CA ARG A 492 -16.98 22.13 4.28
C ARG A 492 -16.23 23.47 4.34
N ASP A 493 -16.84 24.47 4.97
CA ASP A 493 -16.30 25.83 5.11
C ASP A 493 -15.14 25.93 6.13
N LEU A 494 -14.96 24.89 6.97
CA LEU A 494 -13.87 24.78 7.93
C LEU A 494 -12.72 23.88 7.45
N LEU A 495 -12.87 23.21 6.30
CA LEU A 495 -11.88 22.24 5.81
C LEU A 495 -10.45 22.82 5.74
N ASP A 496 -10.31 24.03 5.20
CA ASP A 496 -9.01 24.69 5.06
C ASP A 496 -8.40 25.05 6.42
N GLN A 497 -9.21 25.56 7.34
CA GLN A 497 -8.77 25.89 8.70
C GLN A 497 -8.37 24.64 9.49
N VAL A 498 -9.07 23.52 9.29
CA VAL A 498 -8.73 22.22 9.89
C VAL A 498 -7.36 21.76 9.39
N LEU A 499 -7.14 21.78 8.08
CA LEU A 499 -5.86 21.42 7.45
C LEU A 499 -4.68 22.30 7.93
N GLU A 500 -4.92 23.58 8.18
CA GLU A 500 -3.90 24.49 8.73
C GLU A 500 -3.65 24.30 10.24
N THR A 501 -4.66 23.81 10.97
CA THR A 501 -4.61 23.69 12.43
C THR A 501 -4.01 22.36 12.89
N MET A 502 -4.35 21.23 12.25
CA MET A 502 -3.90 19.90 12.67
C MET A 502 -2.38 19.77 12.82
N PRO A 503 -1.53 20.21 11.84
CA PRO A 503 -0.08 20.04 11.96
C PRO A 503 0.50 20.74 13.21
N LYS A 504 -0.08 21.89 13.59
CA LYS A 504 0.35 22.65 14.77
C LYS A 504 0.00 21.89 16.05
N LEU A 505 -1.18 21.29 16.12
CA LEU A 505 -1.63 20.53 17.30
C LEU A 505 -0.82 19.26 17.48
N ILE A 506 -0.60 18.52 16.41
CA ILE A 506 0.18 17.28 16.43
C ILE A 506 1.62 17.56 16.88
N ALA A 507 2.24 18.61 16.35
CA ALA A 507 3.58 19.00 16.76
C ALA A 507 3.67 19.42 18.25
N MET A 508 2.60 19.98 18.82
CA MET A 508 2.51 20.27 20.25
C MET A 508 2.37 18.97 21.06
N ASP A 509 1.57 18.03 20.58
CA ASP A 509 1.31 16.75 21.24
C ASP A 509 2.50 15.82 21.26
N ASP A 510 3.26 15.80 20.17
CA ASP A 510 4.49 15.02 20.09
C ASP A 510 5.52 15.51 21.12
N LYS A 511 5.63 16.83 21.33
CA LYS A 511 6.47 17.41 22.38
C LYS A 511 5.98 17.06 23.78
N VAL A 512 4.65 17.07 24.00
CA VAL A 512 4.06 16.65 25.28
C VAL A 512 4.36 15.18 25.54
N LYS A 513 4.11 14.30 24.57
CA LYS A 513 4.37 12.85 24.68
C LYS A 513 5.84 12.58 24.94
N GLU A 514 6.74 13.27 24.25
CA GLU A 514 8.18 13.15 24.46
C GLU A 514 8.59 13.55 25.88
N ALA A 515 8.15 14.72 26.36
CA ALA A 515 8.49 15.20 27.69
C ALA A 515 7.94 14.29 28.81
N VAL A 516 6.71 13.78 28.64
CA VAL A 516 6.12 12.80 29.55
C VAL A 516 6.90 11.49 29.52
N GLY A 517 7.29 11.01 28.33
CA GLY A 517 8.14 9.82 28.17
C GLY A 517 9.52 9.95 28.80
N GLN A 518 10.02 11.18 28.96
CA GLN A 518 11.26 11.52 29.66
C GLN A 518 11.08 11.75 31.17
N GLY A 519 9.86 11.55 31.71
CA GLY A 519 9.56 11.62 33.14
C GLY A 519 8.95 12.94 33.63
N SER A 520 8.61 13.88 32.73
CA SER A 520 7.85 15.09 33.12
C SER A 520 6.42 14.73 33.53
N SER A 521 5.85 15.47 34.48
CA SER A 521 4.41 15.36 34.75
C SER A 521 3.60 15.81 33.53
N VAL A 522 2.41 15.24 33.33
CA VAL A 522 1.50 15.64 32.25
C VAL A 522 1.12 17.13 32.36
N GLN A 523 0.95 17.63 33.59
CA GLN A 523 0.60 19.03 33.85
C GLN A 523 1.72 19.99 33.39
N ASP A 524 2.97 19.69 33.73
CA ASP A 524 4.12 20.53 33.34
C ASP A 524 4.36 20.49 31.83
N ALA A 525 4.23 19.31 31.22
CA ALA A 525 4.36 19.13 29.78
C ALA A 525 3.27 19.93 29.02
N PHE A 526 2.01 19.86 29.46
CA PHE A 526 0.95 20.66 28.86
C PHE A 526 1.18 22.16 29.02
N LYS A 527 1.51 22.64 30.22
CA LYS A 527 1.80 24.06 30.47
C LYS A 527 2.95 24.58 29.59
N LYS A 528 3.95 23.74 29.33
CA LYS A 528 5.13 24.12 28.54
C LYS A 528 4.86 24.16 27.04
N PHE A 529 4.08 23.22 26.51
CA PHE A 529 3.95 23.02 25.06
C PHE A 529 2.56 23.29 24.49
N ARG A 530 1.50 23.20 25.30
CA ARG A 530 0.13 23.54 24.91
C ARG A 530 -0.34 24.92 25.39
N GLY A 531 0.34 25.51 26.37
CA GLY A 531 0.02 26.81 26.97
C GLY A 531 -0.77 26.66 28.25
#